data_AF-A0A1G9Y135-F1
#
_entry.id   AF-A0A1G9Y135-F1
#
_cell.length_a   1.000
_cell.length_b   1.000
_cell.length_c   1.000
_cell.angle_alpha   90.00
_cell.angle_beta   90.00
_cell.angle_gamma   90.00
#
_symmetry.space_group_name_H-M   'P 1'
#
loop_
_entity.id
_entity.type
_entity.pdbx_description
1 polymer ?
#
loop_
_entity_poly.entity_id
_entity_poly.type
_entity_poly.pdbx_seq_one_letter_code
_entity_poly.pdbx_strand_id
1 'polypeptide(L)'
;MVFIILLYGIIAGVFISKRKMKMSQAVIPMIAFAILSSVALGQNYTISLIPEVNDGIGISNFLAAFLLPEDGWTKEMFLSKFELFLGISIALILLYFLVIIVENLKSNVKG
;
A
#
# COMPACT_ATOMS: atom_id res chain seq x y z
N MET A 1 -1.53 -1.14 -11.88
CA MET A 1 -0.95 -0.61 -10.62
C MET A 1 0.01 0.57 -10.81
N VAL A 2 1.13 0.44 -11.54
CA VAL A 2 2.17 1.50 -11.67
C VAL A 2 1.59 2.83 -12.16
N PHE A 3 0.73 2.82 -13.17
CA PHE A 3 0.07 4.02 -13.69
C PHE A 3 -0.75 4.77 -12.62
N ILE A 4 -1.45 4.05 -11.75
CA ILE A 4 -2.28 4.65 -10.68
C ILE A 4 -1.38 5.29 -9.60
N ILE A 5 -0.26 4.66 -9.27
CA ILE A 5 0.72 5.21 -8.32
C ILE A 5 1.33 6.51 -8.89
N LEU A 6 1.70 6.50 -10.18
CA LEU A 6 2.22 7.70 -10.84
C LEU A 6 1.18 8.82 -10.90
N LEU A 7 -0.06 8.48 -11.27
CA LEU A 7 -1.16 9.43 -11.30
C LEU A 7 -1.42 10.04 -9.93
N TYR A 8 -1.44 9.22 -8.88
CA TYR A 8 -1.55 9.70 -7.50
C TYR A 8 -0.40 10.65 -7.14
N GLY A 9 0.84 10.28 -7.48
CA GLY A 9 2.03 11.11 -7.23
C GLY A 9 1.95 12.48 -7.91
N ILE A 10 1.48 12.54 -9.15
CA ILE A 10 1.27 13.79 -9.88
C ILE A 10 0.20 14.65 -9.18
N ILE A 11 -0.96 14.07 -8.85
CA ILE A 11 -2.06 14.80 -8.20
C ILE A 11 -1.59 15.33 -6.83
N ALA A 12 -1.03 14.47 -5.98
CA ALA A 12 -0.51 14.87 -4.68
C ALA A 12 0.55 15.96 -4.81
N GLY A 13 1.49 15.83 -5.75
CA GLY A 13 2.54 16.81 -6.03
C GLY A 13 1.99 18.18 -6.42
N VAL A 14 0.94 18.23 -7.25
CA VAL A 14 0.26 19.49 -7.61
C VAL A 14 -0.40 20.13 -6.39
N PHE A 15 -1.09 19.36 -5.55
CA PHE A 15 -1.75 19.88 -4.34
C PHE A 15 -0.75 20.39 -3.30
N ILE A 16 0.37 19.68 -3.12
CA ILE A 16 1.48 20.10 -2.27
C ILE A 16 2.10 21.40 -2.78
N SER A 17 2.36 21.49 -4.09
CA SER A 17 2.93 22.69 -4.72
C SER A 17 2.02 23.91 -4.57
N LYS A 18 0.71 23.71 -4.60
CA LYS A 18 -0.30 24.76 -4.34
C LYS A 18 -0.54 25.03 -2.86
N ARG A 19 0.23 24.43 -1.94
CA ARG A 19 0.08 24.51 -0.48
C ARG A 19 -1.33 24.13 0.03
N LYS A 20 -2.07 23.34 -0.74
CA LYS A 20 -3.41 22.84 -0.37
C LYS A 20 -3.34 21.55 0.45
N MET A 21 -2.18 20.91 0.47
CA MET A 21 -1.95 19.65 1.16
C MET A 21 -0.50 19.61 1.67
N LYS A 22 -0.31 19.06 2.87
CA LYS A 22 1.01 18.77 3.43
C LYS A 22 1.57 17.47 2.84
N MET A 23 2.89 17.29 2.87
CA MET A 23 3.52 16.02 2.47
C MET A 23 3.06 14.88 3.38
N SER A 24 2.92 15.11 4.69
CA SER A 24 2.41 14.11 5.64
C SER A 24 1.03 13.59 5.23
N GLN A 25 0.15 14.49 4.78
CA GLN A 25 -1.19 14.14 4.29
C GLN A 25 -1.14 13.32 2.98
N ALA A 26 -0.11 13.48 2.15
CA ALA A 26 0.10 12.67 0.95
C ALA A 26 0.53 11.23 1.27
N VAL A 27 1.18 10.99 2.42
CA VAL A 27 1.65 9.65 2.77
C VAL A 27 0.50 8.79 3.29
N ILE A 28 -0.53 9.38 3.90
CA ILE A 28 -1.64 8.65 4.53
C ILE A 28 -2.37 7.70 3.56
N PRO A 29 -2.82 8.13 2.35
CA PRO A 29 -3.47 7.20 1.42
C PRO A 29 -2.56 6.06 0.96
N MET A 30 -1.25 6.31 0.86
CA MET A 30 -0.28 5.27 0.51
C MET A 30 -0.16 4.23 1.62
N ILE A 31 -0.11 4.66 2.89
CA ILE A 31 -0.13 3.77 4.05
C ILE A 31 -1.40 2.92 4.04
N ALA A 32 -2.56 3.57 3.90
CA ALA A 32 -3.85 2.88 3.90
C ALA A 32 -3.90 1.83 2.78
N PHE A 33 -3.48 2.18 1.58
CA PHE A 33 -3.42 1.25 0.45
C PHE A 33 -2.48 0.07 0.73
N ALA A 34 -1.28 0.32 1.28
CA ALA A 34 -0.32 -0.73 1.58
C ALA A 34 -0.83 -1.71 2.64
N ILE A 35 -1.46 -1.21 3.70
CA ILE A 35 -2.04 -2.03 4.77
C ILE A 35 -3.19 -2.86 4.22
N LEU A 36 -4.14 -2.24 3.50
CA LEU A 36 -5.27 -2.95 2.91
C LEU A 36 -4.80 -4.03 1.94
N SER A 37 -3.77 -3.73 1.15
CA SER A 37 -3.14 -4.69 0.23
C SER A 37 -2.53 -5.87 0.99
N SER A 38 -1.80 -5.61 2.08
CA SER A 38 -1.26 -6.66 2.94
C SER A 38 -2.38 -7.52 3.52
N VAL A 39 -3.45 -6.94 4.06
CA VAL A 39 -4.60 -7.69 4.60
C VAL A 39 -5.24 -8.57 3.52
N ALA A 40 -5.51 -8.02 2.34
CA ALA A 40 -6.10 -8.73 1.22
C ALA A 40 -5.25 -9.92 0.74
N LEU A 41 -3.94 -9.74 0.68
CA LEU A 41 -3.00 -10.79 0.26
C LEU A 41 -2.80 -11.84 1.36
N GLY A 42 -2.78 -11.43 2.63
CA GLY A 42 -2.72 -12.34 3.78
C GLY A 42 -3.98 -13.23 3.88
N GLN A 43 -5.16 -12.68 3.59
CA GLN A 43 -6.39 -13.45 3.45
C GLN A 43 -6.31 -14.48 2.31
N ASN A 44 -5.80 -14.08 1.14
CA ASN A 44 -5.61 -15.00 0.02
C ASN A 44 -4.64 -16.13 0.35
N TYR A 45 -3.50 -15.79 0.97
CA TYR A 45 -2.54 -16.77 1.44
C TYR A 45 -3.20 -17.76 2.40
N THR A 46 -3.89 -17.27 3.42
CA THR A 46 -4.55 -18.11 4.44
C THR A 46 -5.59 -19.03 3.83
N ILE A 47 -6.44 -18.53 2.93
CA ILE A 47 -7.47 -19.34 2.24
C ILE A 47 -6.80 -20.40 1.35
N SER A 48 -5.69 -20.08 0.68
CA SER A 48 -4.96 -21.04 -0.16
C SER A 48 -4.33 -22.22 0.63
N LEU A 49 -4.25 -22.10 1.95
CA LEU A 49 -3.79 -23.19 2.83
C LEU A 49 -4.89 -24.16 3.22
N ILE A 50 -6.17 -23.82 3.02
CA ILE A 50 -7.33 -24.63 3.42
C ILE A 50 -7.83 -25.40 2.19
N PRO A 51 -7.60 -26.73 2.10
CA PRO A 51 -7.95 -27.52 0.91
C PRO A 51 -9.46 -27.58 0.65
N GLU A 52 -10.31 -27.47 1.66
CA GLU A 52 -11.77 -27.61 1.50
C GLU A 52 -12.47 -26.34 1.01
N VAL A 53 -11.80 -25.18 0.95
CA VAL A 53 -12.43 -23.88 0.63
C VAL A 53 -12.35 -23.56 -0.87
N ASN A 54 -11.39 -24.10 -1.60
CA ASN A 54 -11.26 -23.93 -3.05
C ASN A 54 -10.77 -25.25 -3.68
N ASP A 55 -11.35 -25.63 -4.82
CA ASP A 55 -10.84 -26.69 -5.71
C ASP A 55 -9.55 -26.23 -6.44
N GLY A 56 -8.59 -25.65 -5.70
CA GLY A 56 -7.35 -25.08 -6.23
C GLY A 56 -6.90 -23.78 -5.54
N ILE A 57 -6.00 -23.05 -6.21
CA ILE A 57 -5.53 -21.73 -5.78
C ILE A 57 -6.36 -20.68 -6.52
N GLY A 58 -7.05 -19.82 -5.77
CA GLY A 58 -7.95 -18.80 -6.32
C GLY A 58 -7.83 -17.47 -5.59
N ILE A 59 -8.30 -16.41 -6.24
CA ILE A 59 -8.37 -15.07 -5.66
C ILE A 59 -9.67 -14.90 -4.86
N SER A 60 -9.55 -14.51 -3.58
CA SER A 60 -10.69 -14.40 -2.65
C SER A 60 -11.26 -13.00 -2.47
N ASN A 61 -10.60 -11.94 -2.98
CA ASN A 61 -11.10 -10.57 -2.87
C ASN A 61 -10.62 -9.66 -4.01
N PHE A 62 -11.37 -8.58 -4.23
CA PHE A 62 -11.11 -7.61 -5.31
C PHE A 62 -9.73 -6.96 -5.23
N LEU A 63 -9.22 -6.65 -4.02
CA LEU A 63 -7.94 -5.97 -3.91
C LEU A 63 -6.78 -6.91 -4.28
N ALA A 64 -6.85 -8.19 -3.92
CA ALA A 64 -5.93 -9.20 -4.42
C ALA A 64 -6.04 -9.38 -5.94
N ALA A 65 -7.25 -9.38 -6.51
CA ALA A 65 -7.47 -9.40 -7.96
C ALA A 65 -6.81 -8.22 -8.67
N PHE A 66 -6.84 -7.04 -8.05
CA PHE A 66 -6.22 -5.84 -8.58
C PHE A 66 -4.68 -5.85 -8.50
N LEU A 67 -4.11 -6.55 -7.52
CA LEU A 67 -2.67 -6.54 -7.22
C LEU A 67 -1.89 -7.67 -7.91
N LEU A 68 -2.57 -8.78 -8.19
CA LEU A 68 -1.97 -10.01 -8.71
C LEU A 68 -2.20 -10.13 -10.22
N PRO A 69 -1.36 -10.90 -10.94
CA PRO A 69 -1.61 -11.23 -12.35
C PRO A 69 -2.93 -12.00 -12.51
N GLU A 70 -3.43 -12.12 -13.73
CA GLU A 70 -4.69 -12.83 -14.01
C GLU A 70 -4.58 -14.36 -13.85
N ASP A 71 -3.38 -14.92 -13.96
CA ASP A 71 -3.13 -16.36 -13.92
C ASP A 71 -1.83 -16.72 -13.17
N GLY A 72 -1.53 -18.02 -13.10
CA GLY A 72 -0.28 -18.54 -12.54
C GLY A 72 -0.14 -18.41 -11.02
N TRP A 73 -1.25 -18.40 -10.29
CA TRP A 73 -1.24 -18.17 -8.85
C TRP A 73 -0.65 -19.34 -8.07
N THR A 74 0.25 -19.02 -7.14
CA THR A 74 0.85 -19.98 -6.21
C THR A 74 0.77 -19.46 -4.78
N LYS A 75 0.87 -20.37 -3.81
CA LYS A 75 0.87 -20.02 -2.37
C LYS A 75 2.06 -19.13 -2.04
N GLU A 76 3.20 -19.43 -2.64
CA GLU A 76 4.46 -18.69 -2.51
C GLU A 76 4.31 -17.27 -3.06
N MET A 77 3.57 -17.09 -4.17
CA MET A 77 3.29 -15.76 -4.70
C MET A 77 2.44 -14.94 -3.73
N PHE A 78 1.39 -15.53 -3.16
CA PHE A 78 0.54 -14.84 -2.18
C PHE A 78 1.35 -14.44 -0.94
N LEU A 79 2.17 -15.35 -0.41
CA LEU A 79 3.05 -15.08 0.73
C LEU A 79 4.05 -13.96 0.43
N SER A 80 4.78 -14.07 -0.69
CA SER A 80 5.78 -13.08 -1.09
C SER A 80 5.17 -11.68 -1.28
N LYS A 81 3.99 -11.60 -1.89
CA LYS A 81 3.29 -10.31 -2.06
C LYS A 81 2.75 -9.78 -0.73
N PHE A 82 2.22 -10.64 0.12
CA PHE A 82 1.79 -10.26 1.47
C PHE A 82 2.94 -9.62 2.26
N GLU A 83 4.09 -10.29 2.32
CA GLU A 83 5.28 -9.81 3.03
C GLU A 83 5.82 -8.51 2.43
N LEU A 84 5.83 -8.38 1.10
CA LEU A 84 6.22 -7.15 0.42
C LEU A 84 5.33 -5.97 0.85
N PHE A 85 4.00 -6.13 0.82
CA PHE A 85 3.09 -5.05 1.19
C PHE A 85 3.09 -4.76 2.69
N LEU A 86 3.33 -5.77 3.53
CA LEU A 86 3.56 -5.58 4.97
C LEU A 86 4.83 -4.74 5.21
N GLY A 87 5.94 -5.08 4.55
CA GLY A 87 7.19 -4.32 4.62
C GLY A 87 7.03 -2.88 4.12
N ILE A 88 6.35 -2.68 2.99
CA ILE A 88 6.03 -1.33 2.46
C ILE A 88 5.19 -0.54 3.47
N SER A 89 4.20 -1.17 4.10
CA SER A 89 3.35 -0.51 5.12
C SER A 89 4.20 0.01 6.28
N ILE A 90 5.07 -0.83 6.83
CA ILE A 90 5.99 -0.46 7.91
C ILE A 90 6.91 0.68 7.48
N ALA A 91 7.51 0.58 6.29
CA ALA A 91 8.39 1.62 5.76
C ALA A 91 7.67 2.96 5.57
N LEU A 92 6.43 2.96 5.07
CA LEU A 92 5.62 4.17 4.89
C LEU A 92 5.19 4.79 6.22
N ILE A 93 4.89 3.98 7.24
CA ILE A 93 4.60 4.46 8.59
C ILE A 93 5.81 5.20 9.16
N LEU A 94 7.02 4.62 9.04
CA LEU A 94 8.26 5.27 9.47
C LEU A 94 8.50 6.56 8.68
N LEU A 95 8.32 6.53 7.35
CA LEU A 95 8.45 7.72 6.50
C LEU A 95 7.47 8.81 6.91
N TYR A 96 6.23 8.48 7.24
CA TYR A 96 5.23 9.44 7.70
C TYR A 96 5.69 10.19 8.96
N PHE A 97 6.24 9.49 9.95
CA PHE A 97 6.80 10.13 11.14
C PHE A 97 7.96 11.06 10.79
N LEU A 98 8.88 10.63 9.92
CA LEU A 98 9.99 11.47 9.46
C LEU A 98 9.49 12.74 8.74
N VAL A 99 8.47 12.60 7.88
CA VAL A 99 7.87 13.74 7.17
C VAL A 99 7.23 14.72 8.14
N ILE A 100 6.50 14.25 9.16
CA ILE A 100 5.93 15.12 10.20
C ILE A 100 7.01 15.90 10.94
N ILE A 101 8.11 15.24 11.34
CA ILE A 101 9.23 15.90 12.03
C ILE A 101 9.78 17.02 11.15
N VAL A 102 10.06 16.73 9.87
CA VAL A 102 10.60 17.73 8.93
C VAL A 102 9.62 18.88 8.68
N GLU A 103 8.33 18.60 8.57
CA GLU A 103 7.29 19.63 8.40
C GLU A 103 7.22 20.58 9.59
N ASN A 104 7.24 20.04 10.82
CA ASN A 104 7.17 20.83 12.04
C ASN A 104 8.44 21.65 12.30
N LEU A 105 9.62 21.11 11.98
CA LEU A 105 10.86 21.87 12.04
C LEU A 105 10.84 23.06 11.07
N LYS A 106 10.33 22.88 9.85
CA LYS A 106 10.21 23.96 8.86
C LYS A 106 9.18 25.02 9.24
N SER A 107 8.11 24.67 9.96
CA SER A 107 7.15 25.66 10.44
C SER A 107 7.73 26.52 11.57
N ASN A 108 8.49 25.92 12.49
CA ASN A 108 9.06 26.64 13.64
C ASN A 108 10.17 27.62 13.25
N VAL A 109 10.87 27.38 12.13
CA VAL A 109 11.90 28.32 11.61
C VAL A 109 11.28 29.54 10.90
N LYS A 110 10.00 29.47 10.51
CA LYS A 110 9.32 30.53 9.75
C LYS A 110 8.40 31.41 10.60
N GLY A 111 8.19 31.07 11.87
CA GLY A 111 7.44 31.87 12.84
C GLY A 111 8.40 32.69 13.69
#